data_AF-A0A7X0U0K2-F1
#
_entry.id   AF-A0A7X0U0K2-F1
#
_cell.length_a   1.000
_cell.length_b   1.000
_cell.length_c   1.000
_cell.angle_alpha   90.00
_cell.angle_beta   90.00
_cell.angle_gamma   90.00
#
_symmetry.space_group_name_H-M   'P 1'
#
loop_
_entity.id
_entity.type
_entity.pdbx_description
1 polymer ?
#
loop_
_entity_poly.entity_id
_entity_poly.type
_entity_poly.pdbx_seq_one_letter_code
_entity_poly.pdbx_strand_id
1 'polypeptide(L)'
;MSAELVSYGPVTRLSVSGVGEPGGAEHVSAVGALYAVASAMGGASGPLEGLWWVEEDGPPLLVARERWRWHLLLPAVEAGCAGALERAREAVRASGAAVDRVVVSSFTEGECVEVVHEGPFSEEWRSLAVMEAFMAERGLVAGGPHHEVYLTGLDDPSPRTVLRQPVRRA
;
A
#
# COMPACT_ATOMS: atom_id res chain seq x y z
N MET A 1 3.66 -7.15 -20.67
CA MET A 1 2.82 -6.88 -19.49
C MET A 1 1.53 -7.67 -19.63
N SER A 2 1.20 -8.55 -18.68
CA SER A 2 -0.03 -9.35 -18.66
C SER A 2 -0.65 -9.24 -17.29
N ALA A 3 -1.96 -9.01 -17.21
CA ALA A 3 -2.70 -9.11 -15.96
C ALA A 3 -3.00 -10.58 -15.65
N GLU A 4 -3.08 -10.90 -14.36
CA GLU A 4 -3.43 -12.23 -13.87
C GLU A 4 -4.39 -12.16 -12.68
N LEU A 5 -5.12 -13.26 -12.42
CA LEU A 5 -6.03 -13.39 -11.29
C LEU A 5 -5.37 -14.25 -10.22
N VAL A 6 -5.16 -13.71 -9.03
CA VAL A 6 -4.44 -14.34 -7.92
C VAL A 6 -5.27 -14.24 -6.64
N SER A 7 -5.15 -15.20 -5.73
CA SER A 7 -5.83 -15.20 -4.44
C SER A 7 -4.85 -15.07 -3.28
N TYR A 8 -5.10 -14.13 -2.38
CA TYR A 8 -4.29 -13.88 -1.19
C TYR A 8 -5.04 -14.24 0.09
N GLY A 9 -4.34 -14.96 0.97
CA GLY A 9 -4.81 -15.27 2.31
C GLY A 9 -4.66 -14.09 3.28
N PRO A 10 -5.01 -14.30 4.57
CA PRO A 10 -4.81 -13.30 5.60
C PRO A 10 -3.33 -12.98 5.79
N VAL A 11 -3.02 -11.69 5.89
CA VAL A 11 -1.70 -11.17 6.22
C VAL A 11 -1.77 -10.28 7.46
N THR A 12 -0.64 -10.12 8.14
CA THR A 12 -0.46 -9.15 9.22
C THR A 12 0.68 -8.21 8.87
N ARG A 13 0.45 -6.91 9.03
CA ARG A 13 1.37 -5.83 8.65
C ARG A 13 1.45 -4.79 9.76
N LEU A 14 2.57 -4.08 9.83
CA LEU A 14 2.55 -2.73 10.40
C LEU A 14 1.83 -1.82 9.41
N SER A 15 1.01 -0.90 9.90
CA SER A 15 0.21 0.01 9.09
C SER A 15 0.18 1.41 9.67
N VAL A 16 0.21 2.41 8.81
CA VAL A 16 -0.09 3.80 9.14
C VAL A 16 -1.03 4.38 8.11
N SER A 17 -2.03 5.13 8.57
CA SER A 17 -3.06 5.70 7.70
C SER A 17 -2.94 7.21 7.61
N GLY A 18 -3.31 7.76 6.47
CA GLY A 18 -3.31 9.20 6.25
C GLY A 18 -4.19 9.63 5.08
N VAL A 19 -4.13 10.93 4.82
CA VAL A 19 -4.73 11.57 3.67
C VAL A 19 -3.70 12.54 3.09
N GLY A 20 -3.70 12.72 1.78
CA GLY A 20 -2.80 13.64 1.11
C GLY A 20 -2.09 13.00 -0.07
N GLU A 21 -1.39 13.85 -0.81
CA GLU A 21 -0.68 13.42 -2.01
C GLU A 21 0.45 12.43 -1.68
N PRO A 22 0.63 11.37 -2.49
CA PRO A 22 1.83 10.53 -2.41
C PRO A 22 3.08 11.40 -2.62
N GLY A 23 4.04 11.29 -1.70
CA GLY A 23 5.25 12.11 -1.68
C GLY A 23 5.13 13.45 -0.92
N GLY A 24 3.92 13.84 -0.50
CA GLY A 24 3.70 15.03 0.32
C GLY A 24 4.22 14.88 1.76
N ALA A 25 4.25 15.98 2.52
CA ALA A 25 4.84 16.01 3.86
C ALA A 25 4.22 14.98 4.83
N GLU A 26 2.90 14.82 4.79
CA GLU A 26 2.17 13.84 5.61
C GLU A 26 2.53 12.40 5.23
N HIS A 27 2.56 12.10 3.93
CA HIS A 27 2.95 10.80 3.40
C HIS A 27 4.40 10.45 3.78
N VAL A 28 5.35 11.38 3.55
CA VAL A 28 6.76 11.19 3.89
C VAL A 28 6.95 10.98 5.39
N SER A 29 6.25 11.75 6.23
CA SER A 29 6.29 11.58 7.69
C SER A 29 5.79 10.20 8.12
N ALA A 30 4.70 9.72 7.51
CA ALA A 30 4.14 8.42 7.80
C ALA A 30 5.05 7.27 7.36
N VAL A 31 5.64 7.33 6.16
CA VAL A 31 6.66 6.36 5.71
C VAL A 31 7.82 6.31 6.71
N GLY A 32 8.35 7.46 7.12
CA GLY A 32 9.44 7.55 8.09
C GLY A 32 9.10 6.91 9.43
N ALA A 33 7.91 7.20 9.98
CA ALA A 33 7.44 6.59 11.21
C ALA A 33 7.26 5.07 11.10
N LEU A 34 6.70 4.60 9.99
CA LEU A 34 6.49 3.18 9.72
C LEU A 34 7.81 2.40 9.70
N TYR A 35 8.82 2.91 9.00
CA TYR A 35 10.16 2.32 8.97
C TYR A 35 10.89 2.40 10.30
N ALA A 36 10.76 3.51 11.04
CA ALA A 36 11.37 3.65 12.36
C ALA A 36 10.83 2.60 13.35
N VAL A 37 9.50 2.41 13.38
CA VAL A 37 8.86 1.38 14.21
C VAL A 37 9.26 -0.02 13.74
N ALA A 38 9.22 -0.29 12.42
CA ALA A 38 9.65 -1.58 11.88
C ALA A 38 11.10 -1.91 12.26
N SER A 39 12.02 -0.94 12.19
CA SER A 39 13.43 -1.10 12.57
C SER A 39 13.57 -1.46 14.06
N ALA A 40 12.84 -0.79 14.94
CA ALA A 40 12.82 -1.11 16.37
C ALA A 40 12.20 -2.49 16.70
N MET A 41 11.46 -3.09 15.75
CA MET A 41 10.87 -4.43 15.83
C MET A 41 11.69 -5.51 15.07
N GLY A 42 12.96 -5.24 14.80
CA GLY A 42 13.85 -6.20 14.11
C GLY A 42 13.93 -6.03 12.59
N GLY A 43 13.32 -4.96 12.04
CA GLY A 43 13.41 -4.59 10.63
C GLY A 43 12.18 -4.98 9.79
N ALA A 44 12.07 -4.33 8.64
CA ALA A 44 11.12 -4.71 7.62
C ALA A 44 11.57 -6.01 6.93
N SER A 45 10.64 -6.93 6.70
CA SER A 45 10.91 -8.22 6.05
C SER A 45 10.46 -8.26 4.58
N GLY A 46 10.17 -7.10 3.99
CA GLY A 46 9.69 -6.98 2.62
C GLY A 46 9.50 -5.52 2.20
N PRO A 47 8.94 -5.30 0.99
CA PRO A 47 8.77 -3.98 0.40
C PRO A 47 7.73 -3.13 1.15
N LEU A 48 7.79 -1.82 0.91
CA LEU A 48 6.68 -0.93 1.24
C LEU A 48 5.47 -1.29 0.38
N GLU A 49 4.30 -1.22 0.98
CA GLU A 49 3.01 -1.46 0.36
C GLU A 49 2.11 -0.24 0.61
N GLY A 50 1.23 0.07 -0.34
CA GLY A 50 0.27 1.17 -0.25
C GLY A 50 -1.11 0.74 -0.70
N LEU A 51 -2.11 0.91 0.17
CA LEU A 51 -3.52 0.83 -0.19
C LEU A 51 -4.04 2.24 -0.46
N TRP A 52 -4.67 2.47 -1.61
CA TRP A 52 -5.05 3.78 -2.13
C TRP A 52 -6.52 3.83 -2.49
N TRP A 53 -7.21 4.91 -2.09
CA TRP A 53 -8.58 5.17 -2.50
C TRP A 53 -8.93 6.65 -2.41
N VAL A 54 -10.10 6.99 -2.96
CA VAL A 54 -10.75 8.29 -2.88
C VAL A 54 -12.17 8.08 -2.33
N GLU A 55 -12.74 9.08 -1.68
CA GLU A 55 -14.13 8.99 -1.16
C GLU A 55 -15.14 9.50 -2.19
N GLU A 56 -14.66 10.18 -3.22
CA GLU A 56 -15.48 10.81 -4.24
C GLU A 56 -15.94 9.80 -5.29
N ASP A 57 -17.19 9.98 -5.74
CA ASP A 57 -17.72 9.21 -6.86
C ASP A 57 -16.99 9.59 -8.16
N GLY A 58 -16.55 8.58 -8.91
CA GLY A 58 -15.92 8.73 -10.22
C GLY A 58 -14.49 8.20 -10.30
N PRO A 59 -13.76 8.48 -11.40
CA PRO A 59 -12.41 7.98 -11.60
C PRO A 59 -11.44 8.60 -10.57
N PRO A 60 -10.71 7.79 -9.77
CA PRO A 60 -9.79 8.30 -8.75
C PRO A 60 -8.72 9.24 -9.30
N LEU A 61 -8.27 9.02 -10.55
CA LEU A 61 -7.27 9.84 -11.22
C LEU A 61 -7.71 11.28 -11.51
N LEU A 62 -9.02 11.60 -11.40
CA LEU A 62 -9.54 12.96 -11.52
C LEU A 62 -9.66 13.69 -10.19
N VAL A 63 -9.48 12.98 -9.07
CA VAL A 63 -9.53 13.54 -7.73
C VAL A 63 -8.17 14.16 -7.39
N ALA A 64 -8.20 15.38 -6.87
CA ALA A 64 -7.00 16.08 -6.40
C ALA A 64 -6.22 15.21 -5.42
N ARG A 65 -4.89 15.11 -5.61
CA ARG A 65 -4.04 14.15 -4.88
C ARG A 65 -4.05 14.39 -3.37
N GLU A 66 -4.29 15.61 -2.93
CA GLU A 66 -4.41 15.99 -1.53
C GLU A 66 -5.62 15.36 -0.82
N ARG A 67 -6.60 14.86 -1.59
CA ARG A 67 -7.80 14.18 -1.07
C ARG A 67 -7.66 12.67 -1.05
N TRP A 68 -6.58 12.13 -1.61
CA TRP A 68 -6.34 10.70 -1.64
C TRP A 68 -6.13 10.18 -0.23
N ARG A 69 -6.75 9.05 0.07
CA ARG A 69 -6.58 8.33 1.33
C ARG A 69 -5.70 7.14 1.10
N TRP A 70 -4.95 6.80 2.13
CA TRP A 70 -4.05 5.67 2.07
C TRP A 70 -3.81 4.97 3.39
N HIS A 71 -3.51 3.68 3.27
CA HIS A 71 -2.84 2.89 4.29
C HIS A 71 -1.48 2.48 3.75
N LEU A 72 -0.40 2.91 4.40
CA LEU A 72 0.94 2.42 4.11
C LEU A 72 1.21 1.21 4.99
N LEU A 73 1.76 0.15 4.41
CA LEU A 73 1.97 -1.12 5.08
C LEU A 73 3.42 -1.57 4.97
N LEU A 74 3.92 -2.20 6.03
CA LEU A 74 5.21 -2.90 6.01
C LEU A 74 5.07 -4.30 6.62
N PRO A 75 5.61 -5.34 5.96
CA PRO A 75 5.88 -6.62 6.59
C PRO A 75 6.92 -6.44 7.71
N ALA A 76 6.64 -6.91 8.92
CA ALA A 76 7.58 -6.84 10.03
C ALA A 76 7.67 -8.19 10.77
N VAL A 77 8.90 -8.54 11.18
CA VAL A 77 9.23 -9.85 11.78
C VAL A 77 8.43 -10.11 13.05
N GLU A 78 8.30 -9.09 13.91
CA GLU A 78 7.67 -9.22 15.23
C GLU A 78 6.23 -8.66 15.29
N ALA A 79 5.56 -8.45 14.16
CA ALA A 79 4.22 -7.83 14.14
C ALA A 79 3.17 -8.60 14.97
N GLY A 80 3.32 -9.92 15.13
CA GLY A 80 2.43 -10.75 15.95
C GLY A 80 2.80 -10.84 17.44
N CYS A 81 3.90 -10.23 17.87
CA CYS A 81 4.42 -10.36 19.23
C CYS A 81 3.75 -9.38 20.20
N ALA A 82 3.18 -9.89 21.30
CA ALA A 82 2.48 -9.07 22.28
C ALA A 82 3.39 -7.96 22.87
N GLY A 83 2.89 -6.72 22.83
CA GLY A 83 3.57 -5.54 23.36
C GLY A 83 4.82 -5.10 22.60
N ALA A 84 5.18 -5.77 21.48
CA ALA A 84 6.34 -5.39 20.68
C ALA A 84 6.14 -4.01 20.03
N LEU A 85 4.93 -3.75 19.55
CA LEU A 85 4.58 -2.46 18.94
C LEU A 85 4.74 -1.30 19.91
N GLU A 86 4.19 -1.42 21.12
CA GLU A 86 4.22 -0.36 22.13
C GLU A 86 5.64 -0.05 22.57
N ARG A 87 6.48 -1.07 22.77
CA ARG A 87 7.90 -0.89 23.09
C ARG A 87 8.65 -0.21 21.94
N ALA A 88 8.38 -0.62 20.70
CA ALA A 88 9.00 -0.02 19.52
C ALA A 88 8.60 1.45 19.36
N ARG A 89 7.30 1.77 19.47
CA ARG A 89 6.79 3.15 19.44
C ARG A 89 7.43 4.01 20.53
N GLU A 90 7.55 3.51 21.76
CA GLU A 90 8.22 4.22 22.84
C GLU A 90 9.69 4.53 22.50
N ALA A 91 10.42 3.54 21.99
CA ALA A 91 11.82 3.67 21.63
C ALA A 91 12.09 4.70 20.53
N VAL A 92 11.14 4.88 19.60
CA VAL A 92 11.29 5.81 18.45
C VAL A 92 10.37 7.02 18.51
N ARG A 93 9.70 7.30 19.64
CA ARG A 93 8.73 8.41 19.74
C ARG A 93 9.35 9.77 19.38
N ALA A 94 10.64 9.96 19.68
CA ALA A 94 11.38 11.17 19.32
C ALA A 94 11.53 11.39 17.80
N SER A 95 11.30 10.36 16.98
CA SER A 95 11.39 10.43 15.52
C SER A 95 10.18 11.12 14.86
N GLY A 96 9.09 11.35 15.61
CA GLY A 96 7.96 12.16 15.14
C GLY A 96 6.60 11.63 15.57
N ALA A 97 5.60 12.52 15.57
CA ALA A 97 4.25 12.22 16.06
C ALA A 97 3.52 11.11 15.27
N ALA A 98 3.91 10.85 14.02
CA ALA A 98 3.30 9.79 13.22
C ALA A 98 3.56 8.38 13.78
N VAL A 99 4.56 8.21 14.65
CA VAL A 99 4.89 6.93 15.32
C VAL A 99 3.69 6.38 16.10
N ASP A 100 2.96 7.25 16.80
CA ASP A 100 1.82 6.81 17.63
C ASP A 100 0.61 6.34 16.79
N ARG A 101 0.63 6.59 15.47
CA ARG A 101 -0.38 6.09 14.52
C ARG A 101 -0.04 4.73 13.89
N VAL A 102 1.19 4.23 14.06
CA VAL A 102 1.63 2.97 13.43
C VAL A 102 1.03 1.77 14.14
N VAL A 103 -0.02 1.15 13.62
CA VAL A 103 -0.71 0.00 14.24
C VAL A 103 -0.25 -1.33 13.64
N VAL A 104 -0.56 -2.45 14.30
CA VAL A 104 -0.57 -3.76 13.64
C VAL A 104 -1.97 -3.99 13.10
N SER A 105 -2.08 -4.30 11.80
CA SER A 105 -3.34 -4.59 11.12
C SER A 105 -3.28 -5.95 10.45
N SER A 106 -4.36 -6.72 10.54
CA SER A 106 -4.55 -7.95 9.78
C SER A 106 -5.70 -7.80 8.80
N PHE A 107 -5.49 -8.25 7.57
CA PHE A 107 -6.51 -8.20 6.53
C PHE A 107 -6.32 -9.34 5.52
N THR A 108 -7.36 -9.64 4.76
CA THR A 108 -7.35 -10.61 3.67
C THR A 108 -7.76 -9.88 2.41
N GLU A 109 -6.89 -9.85 1.41
CA GLU A 109 -7.21 -9.26 0.11
C GLU A 109 -8.18 -10.12 -0.70
N GLY A 110 -8.07 -11.45 -0.58
CA GLY A 110 -8.90 -12.36 -1.34
C GLY A 110 -8.49 -12.42 -2.81
N GLU A 111 -9.47 -12.45 -3.70
CA GLU A 111 -9.24 -12.51 -5.15
C GLU A 111 -8.85 -11.13 -5.68
N CYS A 112 -7.75 -11.07 -6.42
CA CYS A 112 -7.19 -9.85 -6.98
C CYS A 112 -6.82 -10.03 -8.44
N VAL A 113 -6.95 -8.96 -9.22
CA VAL A 113 -6.25 -8.84 -10.49
C VAL A 113 -4.96 -8.08 -10.24
N GLU A 114 -3.82 -8.56 -10.75
CA GLU A 114 -2.55 -7.88 -10.60
C GLU A 114 -1.68 -7.88 -11.87
N VAL A 115 -0.73 -6.94 -11.90
CA VAL A 115 0.27 -6.80 -12.95
C VAL A 115 1.54 -6.19 -12.37
N VAL A 116 2.71 -6.60 -12.87
CA VAL A 116 3.97 -5.89 -12.59
C VAL A 116 4.11 -4.72 -13.56
N HIS A 117 4.11 -3.50 -13.04
CA HIS A 117 4.49 -2.28 -13.74
C HIS A 117 6.01 -2.10 -13.67
N GLU A 118 6.63 -1.83 -14.81
CA GLU A 118 8.05 -1.52 -14.93
C GLU A 118 8.17 -0.16 -15.61
N GLY A 119 8.61 0.85 -14.86
CA GLY A 119 8.62 2.23 -15.31
C GLY A 119 8.14 3.21 -14.24
N PRO A 120 8.13 4.52 -14.57
CA PRO A 120 7.77 5.57 -13.63
C PRO A 120 6.28 5.52 -13.25
N PHE A 121 5.96 5.86 -12.00
CA PHE A 121 4.58 5.91 -11.48
C PHE A 121 3.61 6.71 -12.37
N SER A 122 4.10 7.75 -13.07
CA SER A 122 3.31 8.54 -14.02
C SER A 122 2.78 7.75 -15.23
N GLU A 123 3.31 6.55 -15.51
CA GLU A 123 2.89 5.68 -16.60
C GLU A 123 2.06 4.47 -16.14
N GLU A 124 1.75 4.35 -14.84
CA GLU A 124 0.95 3.25 -14.29
C GLU A 124 -0.44 3.17 -14.91
N TRP A 125 -0.99 4.28 -15.40
CA TRP A 125 -2.26 4.29 -16.14
C TRP A 125 -2.30 3.31 -17.31
N ARG A 126 -1.14 3.00 -17.94
CA ARG A 126 -1.05 1.99 -19.00
C ARG A 126 -1.27 0.58 -18.45
N SER A 127 -0.74 0.29 -17.26
CA SER A 127 -0.91 -0.98 -16.56
C SER A 127 -2.32 -1.13 -16.01
N LEU A 128 -2.87 -0.06 -15.43
CA LEU A 128 -4.24 -0.02 -14.95
C LEU A 128 -5.25 -0.28 -16.09
N ALA A 129 -5.05 0.30 -17.27
CA ALA A 129 -5.91 0.04 -18.43
C ALA A 129 -5.92 -1.45 -18.85
N VAL A 130 -4.79 -2.16 -18.72
CA VAL A 130 -4.72 -3.60 -19.00
C VAL A 130 -5.48 -4.41 -17.93
N MET A 131 -5.36 -4.02 -16.66
CA MET A 131 -6.12 -4.64 -15.57
C MET A 131 -7.63 -4.42 -15.75
N GLU A 132 -8.05 -3.20 -16.09
CA GLU A 132 -9.45 -2.85 -16.35
C GLU A 132 -10.06 -3.67 -17.47
N ALA A 133 -9.37 -3.80 -18.60
CA ALA A 133 -9.81 -4.67 -19.70
C ALA A 133 -9.94 -6.13 -19.26
N PHE A 134 -8.94 -6.64 -18.54
CA PHE A 134 -8.95 -8.02 -18.02
C PHE A 134 -10.12 -8.28 -17.06
N MET A 135 -10.42 -7.32 -16.18
CA MET A 135 -11.56 -7.36 -15.26
C MET A 135 -12.90 -7.34 -16.00
N ALA A 136 -13.05 -6.43 -16.96
CA ALA A 136 -14.29 -6.28 -17.75
C ALA A 136 -14.63 -7.54 -18.53
N GLU A 137 -13.64 -8.17 -19.18
CA GLU A 137 -13.81 -9.45 -19.90
C GLU A 137 -14.32 -10.59 -19.01
N ARG A 138 -14.10 -10.51 -17.69
CA ARG A 138 -14.43 -11.54 -16.70
C ARG A 138 -15.61 -11.20 -15.81
N GLY A 139 -16.28 -10.05 -16.06
CA GLY A 139 -17.38 -9.59 -15.21
C GLY A 139 -16.94 -9.30 -13.77
N LEU A 140 -15.72 -8.80 -13.61
CA LEU A 140 -15.14 -8.41 -12.33
C LEU A 140 -15.19 -6.89 -12.16
N VAL A 141 -15.40 -6.45 -10.93
CA VAL A 141 -15.34 -5.03 -10.52
C VAL A 141 -14.45 -4.89 -9.30
N ALA A 142 -13.97 -3.67 -9.03
CA ALA A 142 -13.20 -3.37 -7.84
C ALA A 142 -13.96 -3.76 -6.56
N GLY A 143 -13.26 -4.49 -5.68
CA GLY A 143 -13.76 -5.02 -4.41
C GLY A 143 -13.13 -4.37 -3.18
N GLY A 144 -12.27 -3.36 -3.34
CA GLY A 144 -11.57 -2.69 -2.25
C GLY A 144 -10.55 -1.67 -2.75
N PRO A 145 -9.73 -1.12 -1.84
CA PRO A 145 -8.66 -0.17 -2.18
C PRO A 145 -7.68 -0.72 -3.22
N HIS A 146 -7.15 0.15 -4.07
CA HIS A 146 -6.07 -0.19 -4.99
C HIS A 146 -4.80 -0.49 -4.17
N HIS A 147 -4.08 -1.55 -4.48
CA HIS A 147 -2.90 -1.98 -3.75
C HIS A 147 -1.64 -1.91 -4.62
N GLU A 148 -0.66 -1.14 -4.18
CA GLU A 148 0.67 -1.04 -4.79
C GLU A 148 1.71 -1.70 -3.88
N VAL A 149 2.57 -2.56 -4.45
CA VAL A 149 3.73 -3.16 -3.77
C VAL A 149 5.01 -2.67 -4.44
N TYR A 150 5.79 -1.85 -3.73
CA TYR A 150 6.99 -1.19 -4.27
C TYR A 150 8.21 -2.13 -4.23
N LEU A 151 8.45 -2.88 -5.31
CA LEU A 151 9.51 -3.88 -5.38
C LEU A 151 10.92 -3.27 -5.37
N THR A 152 11.01 -1.98 -5.71
CA THR A 152 12.23 -1.16 -5.68
C THR A 152 12.00 0.08 -4.80
N GLY A 153 13.05 0.85 -4.52
CA GLY A 153 12.92 2.13 -3.82
C GLY A 153 12.00 3.10 -4.58
N LEU A 154 11.31 3.97 -3.84
CA LEU A 154 10.42 4.99 -4.42
C LEU A 154 11.16 6.03 -5.28
N ASP A 155 12.48 6.13 -5.11
CA ASP A 155 13.40 7.01 -5.83
C ASP A 155 14.21 6.29 -6.92
N ASP A 156 13.91 5.01 -7.19
CA ASP A 156 14.58 4.24 -8.23
C ASP A 156 14.30 4.86 -9.62
N PRO A 157 15.32 5.08 -10.47
CA PRO A 157 15.13 5.62 -11.83
C PRO A 157 14.36 4.66 -12.77
N SER A 158 14.23 3.41 -12.37
CA SER A 158 13.54 2.32 -13.09
C SER A 158 12.64 1.54 -12.13
N PRO A 159 11.59 2.19 -11.56
CA PRO A 159 10.84 1.56 -10.49
C PRO A 159 10.05 0.35 -11.00
N ARG A 160 9.92 -0.64 -10.13
CA ARG A 160 9.08 -1.81 -10.35
C ARG A 160 8.04 -1.88 -9.25
N THR A 161 6.78 -1.91 -9.65
CA THR A 161 5.63 -1.90 -8.73
C THR A 161 4.68 -3.01 -9.11
N VAL A 162 4.22 -3.83 -8.17
CA VAL A 162 3.04 -4.65 -8.41
C VAL A 162 1.82 -3.77 -8.21
N LEU A 163 1.02 -3.61 -9.26
CA LEU A 163 -0.30 -3.00 -9.18
C LEU A 163 -1.33 -4.11 -9.01
N ARG A 164 -2.13 -4.01 -7.96
CA ARG A 164 -3.09 -5.04 -7.58
C ARG A 164 -4.42 -4.39 -7.25
N GLN A 165 -5.49 -4.98 -7.75
CA GLN A 165 -6.85 -4.56 -7.48
C GLN A 165 -7.61 -5.75 -6.87
N PRO A 166 -8.03 -5.69 -5.59
CA PRO A 166 -9.03 -6.59 -5.07
C PRO A 166 -10.29 -6.52 -5.92
N VAL A 167 -10.86 -7.68 -6.25
CA VAL A 167 -12.01 -7.81 -7.15
C VAL A 167 -13.15 -8.60 -6.53
N ARG A 168 -14.34 -8.38 -7.08
CA ARG A 168 -15.54 -9.17 -6.82
C ARG A 168 -16.32 -9.32 -8.13
N ARG A 169 -17.30 -10.23 -8.17
CA ARG A 169 -18.24 -10.29 -9.28
C ARG A 169 -19.11 -9.02 -9.33
N ALA A 170 -19.36 -8.55 -10.55
CA ALA A 170 -20.23 -7.42 -10.85
C ALA A 170 -21.66 -7.65 -10.30
#